data_AF-W6TSS6-F1
#
_entry.id   AF-W6TSS6-F1
#
_cell.length_a   1.000
_cell.length_b   1.000
_cell.length_c   1.000
_cell.angle_alpha   90.00
_cell.angle_beta   90.00
_cell.angle_gamma   90.00
#
_symmetry.space_group_name_H-M   'P 1'
#
loop_
_entity.id
_entity.type
_entity.pdbx_description
1 polymer ?
#
loop_
_entity_poly.entity_id
_entity_poly.type
_entity_poly.pdbx_seq_one_letter_code
_entity_poly.pdbx_strand_id
1 'polypeptide(L)'
;MQENGNAVGSRIGDTREVLNFKTVIRDPKRRCTVAQGRNCNIFFHLAESFWVLAGRDDLAFITMFNSIFPQFSDDGVTLHGAYGRRLRHNGGAGLEKTGDQFFTLCKRLNKDPDLRRSVIALWDSRIDLGQPFKDIPCNTQLMFRISRGMLHTTVINRSNDLHWGVIANIFQFSMLSEFMSLLIGCKIATQTHVSQSLHFYLDNPINKKLVESDIANIFNDRYPATELVFPFVNGTSEFEKRFDEIDLLIKRLPEELLTFASGNPSLDNAILTGETFHIYGPSIHDIARLMFLYVSYQHERKEAKEVCNIYFQHLLGLEDSFRHKDFWAMAVNYFVARSKNTELLIQSGLFDVNLGNY
;
A
#
# COMPACT_ATOMS: atom_id res chain seq x y z
N MET A 1 -7.50 14.39 18.93
CA MET A 1 -6.59 15.40 18.33
C MET A 1 -7.24 16.78 18.22
N GLN A 2 -8.49 16.91 17.77
CA GLN A 2 -9.15 18.23 17.72
C GLN A 2 -9.33 18.85 19.12
N GLU A 3 -9.72 18.05 20.12
CA GLU A 3 -9.92 18.53 21.50
C GLU A 3 -8.59 18.64 22.28
N ASN A 4 -7.73 17.63 22.17
CA ASN A 4 -6.56 17.45 23.05
C ASN A 4 -5.19 17.61 22.34
N GLY A 5 -5.18 18.02 21.06
CA GLY A 5 -3.95 18.18 20.30
C GLY A 5 -3.39 19.60 20.42
N ASN A 6 -2.08 19.69 20.63
CA ASN A 6 -1.36 20.96 20.73
C ASN A 6 -1.14 21.55 19.33
N ALA A 7 -1.24 22.88 19.20
CA ALA A 7 -0.85 23.56 17.97
C ALA A 7 0.68 23.56 17.85
N VAL A 8 1.20 23.04 16.73
CA VAL A 8 2.63 22.93 16.47
C VAL A 8 2.91 23.33 15.02
N GLY A 9 3.88 24.23 14.82
CA GLY A 9 4.35 24.58 13.49
C GLY A 9 5.20 23.45 12.89
N SER A 10 5.00 23.14 11.61
CA SER A 10 5.84 22.19 10.87
C SER A 10 6.49 22.86 9.66
N ARG A 11 7.42 22.17 9.00
CA ARG A 11 8.06 22.66 7.76
C ARG A 11 7.05 22.98 6.63
N ILE A 12 5.88 22.37 6.65
CA ILE A 12 4.91 22.37 5.54
C ILE A 12 3.63 23.16 5.90
N GLY A 13 3.41 23.47 7.18
CA GLY A 13 2.23 24.20 7.64
C GLY A 13 1.90 23.95 9.11
N ASP A 14 0.84 24.62 9.59
CA ASP A 14 0.38 24.49 10.98
C ASP A 14 -0.36 23.17 11.20
N THR A 15 -0.03 22.51 12.30
CA THR A 15 -0.58 21.20 12.66
C THR A 15 -1.21 21.20 14.04
N ARG A 16 -2.09 20.24 14.28
CA ARG A 16 -2.43 19.80 15.64
C ARG A 16 -1.83 18.43 15.88
N GLU A 17 -1.12 18.30 16.99
CA GLU A 17 -0.31 17.13 17.32
C GLU A 17 -0.76 16.46 18.63
N VAL A 18 -0.73 15.13 18.65
CA VAL A 18 -0.80 14.32 19.86
C VAL A 18 0.44 13.43 19.94
N LEU A 19 1.09 13.44 21.09
CA LEU A 19 2.31 12.68 21.31
C LEU A 19 2.03 11.25 21.78
N ASN A 20 2.92 10.32 21.42
CA ASN A 20 2.94 8.92 21.88
C ASN A 20 1.60 8.19 21.67
N PHE A 21 0.95 8.44 20.53
CA PHE A 21 -0.35 7.86 20.22
C PHE A 21 -0.21 6.42 19.74
N LYS A 22 -1.08 5.54 20.24
CA LYS A 22 -1.12 4.12 19.86
C LYS A 22 -2.45 3.76 19.20
N THR A 23 -2.37 3.24 17.99
CA THR A 23 -3.51 2.68 17.25
C THR A 23 -3.34 1.18 17.12
N VAL A 24 -4.40 0.40 17.39
CA VAL A 24 -4.41 -1.06 17.19
C VAL A 24 -5.45 -1.41 16.14
N ILE A 25 -4.99 -1.85 14.97
CA ILE A 25 -5.83 -2.41 13.91
C ILE A 25 -6.04 -3.89 14.20
N ARG A 26 -7.29 -4.28 14.45
CA ARG A 26 -7.67 -5.64 14.86
C ARG A 26 -7.76 -6.61 13.69
N ASP A 27 -8.09 -6.11 12.51
CA ASP A 27 -8.12 -6.88 11.26
C ASP A 27 -7.32 -6.13 10.19
N PRO A 28 -6.00 -6.35 10.10
CA PRO A 28 -5.17 -5.67 9.14
C PRO A 28 -5.55 -5.94 7.69
N LYS A 29 -6.27 -7.03 7.38
CA LYS A 29 -6.71 -7.32 6.01
C LYS A 29 -7.73 -6.30 5.52
N ARG A 30 -8.51 -5.69 6.41
CA ARG A 30 -9.38 -4.53 6.14
C ARG A 30 -8.57 -3.23 6.11
N ARG A 31 -7.67 -3.15 5.13
CA ARG A 31 -6.67 -2.09 4.98
C ARG A 31 -7.14 -0.87 4.20
N CYS A 32 -8.24 -0.98 3.45
CA CYS A 32 -8.85 0.14 2.76
C CYS A 32 -9.46 1.11 3.78
N THR A 33 -8.81 2.26 3.97
CA THR A 33 -9.36 3.35 4.78
C THR A 33 -10.28 4.19 3.90
N VAL A 34 -11.55 4.27 4.27
CA VAL A 34 -12.58 5.03 3.56
C VAL A 34 -13.10 6.14 4.44
N ALA A 35 -13.27 7.33 3.87
CA ALA A 35 -13.83 8.47 4.58
C ALA A 35 -14.39 9.48 3.58
N GLN A 36 -15.51 10.11 3.93
CA GLN A 36 -16.17 11.02 3.00
C GLN A 36 -15.22 12.12 2.50
N GLY A 37 -15.13 12.25 1.19
CA GLY A 37 -14.28 13.23 0.50
C GLY A 37 -12.79 12.93 0.53
N ARG A 38 -12.34 11.79 1.07
CA ARG A 38 -10.92 11.43 1.13
C ARG A 38 -10.37 11.00 -0.23
N ASN A 39 -11.19 10.37 -1.08
CA ASN A 39 -10.83 9.93 -2.44
C ASN A 39 -9.51 9.15 -2.44
N CYS A 40 -9.45 8.10 -1.61
CA CYS A 40 -8.26 7.27 -1.46
C CYS A 40 -7.88 6.60 -2.79
N ASN A 41 -6.59 6.70 -3.16
CA ASN A 41 -6.08 6.14 -4.41
C ASN A 41 -5.53 4.73 -4.17
N ILE A 42 -6.36 3.71 -4.40
CA ILE A 42 -5.96 2.30 -4.24
C ILE A 42 -4.79 1.90 -5.13
N PHE A 43 -4.71 2.44 -6.35
CA PHE A 43 -3.63 2.13 -7.29
C PHE A 43 -2.27 2.57 -6.73
N PHE A 44 -2.23 3.75 -6.09
CA PHE A 44 -1.04 4.21 -5.39
C PHE A 44 -0.69 3.32 -4.20
N HIS A 45 -1.66 2.97 -3.35
CA HIS A 45 -1.39 2.12 -2.19
C HIS A 45 -0.89 0.71 -2.55
N LEU A 46 -1.44 0.13 -3.63
CA LEU A 46 -0.92 -1.11 -4.20
C LEU A 46 0.50 -0.92 -4.75
N ALA A 47 0.73 0.11 -5.57
CA ALA A 47 2.04 0.39 -6.13
C ALA A 47 3.11 0.61 -5.05
N GLU A 48 2.84 1.44 -4.05
CA GLU A 48 3.75 1.70 -2.95
C GLU A 48 4.05 0.42 -2.15
N SER A 49 3.04 -0.43 -1.92
CA SER A 49 3.24 -1.72 -1.24
C SER A 49 4.22 -2.62 -2.00
N PHE A 50 4.03 -2.79 -3.31
CA PHE A 50 4.94 -3.58 -4.14
C PHE A 50 6.31 -2.93 -4.26
N TRP A 51 6.39 -1.60 -4.33
CA TRP A 51 7.65 -0.86 -4.39
C TRP A 51 8.47 -1.04 -3.09
N VAL A 52 7.83 -0.98 -1.92
CA VAL A 52 8.46 -1.28 -0.63
C VAL A 52 8.87 -2.75 -0.55
N LEU A 53 7.97 -3.68 -0.88
CA LEU A 53 8.27 -5.12 -0.84
C LEU A 53 9.43 -5.49 -1.76
N ALA A 54 9.50 -4.92 -2.97
CA ALA A 54 10.52 -5.19 -3.97
C ALA A 54 11.89 -4.57 -3.64
N GLY A 55 11.99 -3.78 -2.57
CA GLY A 55 13.27 -3.19 -2.16
C GLY A 55 13.64 -1.90 -2.90
N ARG A 56 12.69 -1.29 -3.60
CA ARG A 56 12.94 -0.17 -4.50
C ARG A 56 13.10 1.17 -3.76
N ASP A 57 13.78 2.10 -4.41
CA ASP A 57 13.95 3.50 -4.03
C ASP A 57 13.81 4.48 -5.21
N ASP A 58 13.50 3.98 -6.41
CA ASP A 58 13.45 4.77 -7.63
C ASP A 58 12.15 5.57 -7.79
N LEU A 59 12.29 6.78 -8.33
CA LEU A 59 11.18 7.61 -8.75
C LEU A 59 10.47 7.10 -10.01
N ALA A 60 11.20 6.41 -10.91
CA ALA A 60 10.66 5.98 -12.19
C ALA A 60 9.36 5.17 -12.03
N PHE A 61 9.32 4.23 -11.07
CA PHE A 61 8.12 3.46 -10.77
C PHE A 61 7.06 4.26 -10.01
N ILE A 62 7.41 4.83 -8.84
CA ILE A 62 6.39 5.37 -7.92
C ILE A 62 5.67 6.59 -8.51
N THR A 63 6.34 7.36 -9.37
CA THR A 63 5.77 8.56 -10.01
C THR A 63 4.71 8.24 -11.05
N MET A 64 4.69 7.02 -11.60
CA MET A 64 3.57 6.55 -12.43
C MET A 64 2.25 6.58 -11.67
N PHE A 65 2.30 6.40 -10.35
CA PHE A 65 1.12 6.32 -9.48
C PHE A 65 0.88 7.58 -8.65
N ASN A 66 1.93 8.34 -8.36
CA ASN A 66 1.80 9.59 -7.63
C ASN A 66 2.87 10.63 -8.05
N SER A 67 2.43 11.65 -8.78
CA SER A 67 3.30 12.67 -9.38
C SER A 67 3.93 13.66 -8.39
N ILE A 68 3.58 13.60 -7.10
CA ILE A 68 4.17 14.51 -6.09
C ILE A 68 5.57 14.06 -5.67
N PHE A 69 5.90 12.78 -5.83
CA PHE A 69 7.13 12.17 -5.32
C PHE A 69 8.44 12.85 -5.75
N PRO A 70 8.58 13.44 -6.96
CA PRO A 70 9.81 14.13 -7.35
C PRO A 70 10.20 15.28 -6.42
N GLN A 71 9.22 15.92 -5.75
CA GLN A 71 9.51 17.02 -4.83
C GLN A 71 10.28 16.57 -3.58
N PHE A 72 10.23 15.28 -3.25
CA PHE A 72 10.89 14.66 -2.10
C PHE A 72 12.25 14.05 -2.43
N SER A 73 12.68 14.09 -3.70
CA SER A 73 13.96 13.53 -4.14
C SER A 73 15.05 14.58 -4.19
N ASP A 74 16.21 14.24 -3.65
CA ASP A 74 17.40 15.10 -3.65
C ASP A 74 18.09 15.11 -5.02
N ASP A 75 18.13 13.97 -5.72
CA ASP A 75 18.84 13.76 -7.00
C ASP A 75 17.91 13.70 -8.24
N GLY A 76 16.59 13.68 -8.03
CA GLY A 76 15.60 13.54 -9.10
C GLY A 76 15.47 12.12 -9.65
N VAL A 77 16.10 11.12 -9.03
CA VAL A 77 16.12 9.71 -9.45
C VAL A 77 15.64 8.77 -8.35
N THR A 78 16.05 9.00 -7.10
CA THR A 78 15.77 8.12 -5.95
C THR A 78 15.20 8.88 -4.75
N LEU A 79 14.62 8.15 -3.79
CA LEU A 79 14.19 8.67 -2.50
C LEU A 79 15.11 8.18 -1.38
N HIS A 80 15.68 9.11 -0.61
CA HIS A 80 16.53 8.78 0.54
C HIS A 80 15.78 8.00 1.63
N GLY A 81 14.51 8.36 1.85
CA GLY A 81 13.65 7.76 2.87
C GLY A 81 12.91 6.49 2.45
N ALA A 82 13.20 5.95 1.26
CA ALA A 82 12.52 4.78 0.70
C ALA A 82 12.57 3.55 1.61
N TYR A 83 11.41 3.11 2.12
CA TYR A 83 11.36 1.95 3.02
C TYR A 83 11.80 0.65 2.36
N GLY A 84 11.59 0.48 1.05
CA GLY A 84 11.99 -0.74 0.35
C GLY A 84 13.49 -0.98 0.42
N ARG A 85 14.29 0.01 0.06
CA ARG A 85 15.75 -0.07 0.20
C ARG A 85 16.15 -0.37 1.64
N ARG A 86 15.50 0.26 2.63
CA ARG A 86 15.79 0.00 4.05
C ARG A 86 15.43 -1.45 4.46
N LEU A 87 14.37 -2.00 3.88
CA LEU A 87 13.88 -3.35 4.14
C LEU A 87 14.80 -4.43 3.55
N ARG A 88 15.24 -4.26 2.29
CA ARG A 88 15.93 -5.31 1.51
C ARG A 88 17.44 -5.09 1.34
N HIS A 89 17.96 -3.88 1.56
CA HIS A 89 19.34 -3.50 1.21
C HIS A 89 20.09 -2.71 2.32
N ASN A 90 19.67 -2.81 3.58
CA ASN A 90 20.21 -2.01 4.70
C ASN A 90 21.07 -2.81 5.69
N GLY A 91 21.39 -4.06 5.37
CA GLY A 91 22.08 -4.94 6.29
C GLY A 91 23.57 -4.65 6.45
N GLY A 92 24.05 -4.69 7.70
CA GLY A 92 25.48 -4.74 8.01
C GLY A 92 26.11 -6.13 7.76
N ALA A 93 27.42 -6.24 7.95
CA ALA A 93 28.14 -7.51 7.84
C ALA A 93 27.51 -8.60 8.75
N GLY A 94 27.19 -9.78 8.20
CA GLY A 94 26.68 -10.94 8.95
C GLY A 94 25.21 -11.33 8.73
N LEU A 95 24.43 -10.57 7.94
CA LEU A 95 23.14 -11.05 7.41
C LEU A 95 23.38 -11.99 6.22
N GLU A 96 22.69 -13.13 6.16
CA GLU A 96 22.78 -14.03 4.99
C GLU A 96 22.18 -13.37 3.73
N LYS A 97 22.73 -13.76 2.57
CA LYS A 97 22.70 -13.07 1.25
C LYS A 97 22.31 -11.58 1.32
N THR A 98 23.34 -10.74 1.45
CA THR A 98 23.37 -9.33 0.99
C THR A 98 22.52 -8.31 1.74
N GLY A 99 22.27 -8.51 3.04
CA GLY A 99 21.70 -7.45 3.88
C GLY A 99 20.19 -7.26 3.78
N ASP A 100 19.48 -8.31 3.36
CA ASP A 100 18.01 -8.36 3.32
C ASP A 100 17.43 -8.70 4.71
N GLN A 101 16.89 -7.67 5.38
CA GLN A 101 16.29 -7.82 6.71
C GLN A 101 14.98 -8.62 6.63
N PHE A 102 14.21 -8.46 5.55
CA PHE A 102 12.94 -9.15 5.36
C PHE A 102 13.12 -10.66 5.20
N PHE A 103 13.98 -11.06 4.26
CA PHE A 103 14.34 -12.46 4.06
C PHE A 103 14.82 -13.10 5.35
N THR A 104 15.82 -12.48 5.99
CA THR A 104 16.44 -13.02 7.20
C THR A 104 15.41 -13.18 8.32
N LEU A 105 14.55 -12.18 8.53
CA LEU A 105 13.55 -12.22 9.59
C LEU A 105 12.47 -13.27 9.31
N CYS A 106 11.97 -13.36 8.07
CA CYS A 106 11.01 -14.39 7.65
C CYS A 106 11.59 -15.81 7.84
N LYS A 107 12.82 -16.04 7.41
CA LYS A 107 13.52 -17.34 7.57
C LYS A 107 13.63 -17.72 9.04
N ARG A 108 14.01 -16.77 9.89
CA ARG A 108 14.16 -16.99 11.33
C ARG A 108 12.82 -17.22 12.02
N LEU A 109 11.77 -16.47 11.68
CA LEU A 109 10.41 -16.69 12.22
C LEU A 109 9.81 -18.02 11.77
N ASN A 110 10.06 -18.43 10.52
CA ASN A 110 9.63 -19.74 10.02
C ASN A 110 10.32 -20.89 10.79
N LYS A 111 11.59 -20.71 11.18
CA LYS A 111 12.35 -21.69 11.98
C LYS A 111 12.00 -21.66 13.48
N ASP A 112 11.80 -20.47 14.04
CA ASP A 112 11.50 -20.22 15.45
C ASP A 112 10.34 -19.21 15.56
N PRO A 113 9.08 -19.68 15.62
CA PRO A 113 7.93 -18.81 15.79
C PRO A 113 7.92 -18.01 17.10
N ASP A 114 8.68 -18.46 18.11
CA ASP A 114 8.81 -17.79 19.41
C ASP A 114 9.90 -16.71 19.45
N LEU A 115 10.54 -16.46 18.31
CA LEU A 115 11.59 -15.47 18.17
C LEU A 115 11.13 -14.09 18.64
N ARG A 116 11.84 -13.57 19.66
CA ARG A 116 11.62 -12.22 20.22
C ARG A 116 12.53 -11.15 19.62
N ARG A 117 13.55 -11.55 18.86
CA ARG A 117 14.53 -10.67 18.20
C ARG A 117 14.15 -10.44 16.73
N SER A 118 12.89 -10.08 16.51
CA SER A 118 12.25 -9.98 15.20
C SER A 118 11.96 -8.51 14.89
N VAL A 119 13.02 -7.76 14.56
CA VAL A 119 12.98 -6.32 14.31
C VAL A 119 13.61 -6.01 12.96
N ILE A 120 12.98 -5.12 12.20
CA ILE A 120 13.52 -4.49 11.00
C ILE A 120 13.75 -3.02 11.31
N ALA A 121 14.97 -2.55 11.06
CA ALA A 121 15.33 -1.14 11.21
C ALA A 121 15.14 -0.41 9.87
N LEU A 122 14.27 0.60 9.86
CA LEU A 122 14.08 1.50 8.72
C LEU A 122 14.93 2.78 8.88
N TRP A 123 15.09 3.23 10.12
CA TRP A 123 15.97 4.34 10.48
C TRP A 123 17.44 3.88 10.60
N ASP A 124 18.37 4.64 10.03
CA ASP A 124 19.80 4.48 10.18
C ASP A 124 20.43 5.78 10.69
N SER A 125 20.90 5.77 11.94
CA SER A 125 21.50 6.94 12.60
C SER A 125 22.74 7.47 11.90
N ARG A 126 23.44 6.65 11.10
CA ARG A 126 24.66 7.06 10.40
C ARG A 126 24.38 8.04 9.25
N ILE A 127 23.19 7.96 8.66
CA ILE A 127 22.80 8.78 7.51
C ILE A 127 21.60 9.69 7.81
N ASP A 128 20.67 9.28 8.67
CA ASP A 128 19.41 10.01 8.88
C ASP A 128 19.50 11.10 9.97
N LEU A 129 20.53 11.12 10.83
CA LEU A 129 20.72 12.16 11.85
C LEU A 129 21.47 13.40 11.36
N GLY A 130 22.31 13.27 10.33
CA GLY A 130 23.41 14.23 10.07
C GLY A 130 23.25 15.15 8.87
N GLN A 131 22.35 14.88 7.93
CA GLN A 131 22.23 15.64 6.67
C GLN A 131 20.78 16.04 6.37
N PRO A 132 20.51 17.24 5.85
CA PRO A 132 19.17 17.65 5.46
C PRO A 132 18.79 17.00 4.12
N PHE A 133 18.23 15.80 4.18
CA PHE A 133 17.53 15.19 3.04
C PHE A 133 16.11 15.72 2.94
N LYS A 134 15.59 15.80 1.70
CA LYS A 134 14.18 16.17 1.47
C LYS A 134 13.21 15.12 2.01
N ASP A 135 13.59 13.85 1.94
CA ASP A 135 12.83 12.72 2.46
C ASP A 135 13.62 11.95 3.52
N ILE A 136 13.12 11.92 4.74
CA ILE A 136 13.72 11.18 5.86
C ILE A 136 12.68 10.19 6.39
N PRO A 137 13.01 8.89 6.56
CA PRO A 137 12.06 7.88 7.01
C PRO A 137 11.28 8.32 8.25
N CYS A 138 9.94 8.27 8.21
CA CYS A 138 9.11 8.56 9.38
C CYS A 138 8.82 7.29 10.19
N ASN A 139 8.63 6.15 9.53
CA ASN A 139 8.66 4.86 10.21
C ASN A 139 10.11 4.47 10.51
N THR A 140 10.41 4.13 11.76
CA THR A 140 11.77 3.85 12.21
C THR A 140 12.02 2.36 12.40
N GLN A 141 11.02 1.61 12.84
CA GLN A 141 11.14 0.18 13.13
C GLN A 141 9.85 -0.57 12.83
N LEU A 142 10.00 -1.82 12.39
CA LEU A 142 8.93 -2.82 12.32
C LEU A 142 9.29 -3.97 13.25
N MET A 143 8.35 -4.43 14.06
CA MET A 143 8.53 -5.57 14.96
C MET A 143 7.46 -6.61 14.71
N PHE A 144 7.86 -7.88 14.73
CA PHE A 144 6.99 -9.00 14.40
C PHE A 144 6.99 -10.05 15.51
N ARG A 145 5.83 -10.63 15.81
CA ARG A 145 5.71 -11.70 16.82
C ARG A 145 4.61 -12.68 16.43
N ILE A 146 4.92 -13.98 16.40
CA ILE A 146 3.90 -15.02 16.18
C ILE A 146 3.41 -15.56 17.53
N SER A 147 2.20 -15.18 17.94
CA SER A 147 1.60 -15.71 19.17
C SER A 147 0.39 -16.54 18.82
N ARG A 148 0.30 -17.76 19.38
CA ARG A 148 -0.82 -18.69 19.12
C ARG A 148 -1.10 -18.91 17.63
N GLY A 149 -0.04 -19.03 16.83
CA GLY A 149 -0.13 -19.22 15.38
C GLY A 149 -0.56 -17.99 14.59
N MET A 150 -0.55 -16.80 15.19
CA MET A 150 -0.94 -15.55 14.53
C MET A 150 0.17 -14.48 14.59
N LEU A 151 0.46 -13.86 13.45
CA LEU A 151 1.44 -12.81 13.28
C LEU A 151 0.90 -11.45 13.75
N HIS A 152 1.56 -10.88 14.75
CA HIS A 152 1.36 -9.50 15.19
C HIS A 152 2.48 -8.62 14.62
N THR A 153 2.09 -7.46 14.10
CA THR A 153 3.01 -6.45 13.55
C THR A 153 2.92 -5.18 14.39
N THR A 154 4.06 -4.59 14.76
CA THR A 154 4.14 -3.28 15.40
C THR A 154 4.99 -2.35 14.57
N VAL A 155 4.47 -1.16 14.26
CA VAL A 155 5.12 -0.11 13.49
C VAL A 155 5.43 1.04 14.43
N ILE A 156 6.69 1.45 14.49
CA ILE A 156 7.13 2.62 15.25
C ILE A 156 7.34 3.78 14.28
N ASN A 157 6.70 4.91 14.55
CA ASN A 157 6.73 6.08 13.71
C ASN A 157 7.10 7.32 14.53
N ARG A 158 8.07 8.12 14.07
CA ARG A 158 8.48 9.36 14.75
C ARG A 158 7.59 10.57 14.44
N SER A 159 6.89 10.56 13.31
CA SER A 159 6.11 11.69 12.77
C SER A 159 5.12 11.19 11.73
N ASN A 160 3.84 11.09 12.08
CA ASN A 160 2.82 10.43 11.27
C ASN A 160 1.69 11.40 10.94
N ASP A 161 1.53 11.71 9.65
CA ASP A 161 0.41 12.48 9.14
C ASP A 161 -0.86 11.62 9.14
N LEU A 162 -1.92 12.07 9.78
CA LEU A 162 -3.18 11.34 9.90
C LEU A 162 -3.90 11.09 8.56
N HIS A 163 -3.88 12.04 7.64
CA HIS A 163 -4.67 11.98 6.40
C HIS A 163 -3.99 11.18 5.31
N TRP A 164 -2.67 11.27 5.21
CA TRP A 164 -1.90 10.64 4.14
C TRP A 164 -1.01 9.53 4.69
N GLY A 165 -0.18 9.85 5.69
CA GLY A 165 0.83 8.94 6.24
C GLY A 165 0.23 7.69 6.87
N VAL A 166 -0.71 7.85 7.82
CA VAL A 166 -1.33 6.73 8.55
C VAL A 166 -2.00 5.74 7.59
N ILE A 167 -2.73 6.23 6.59
CA ILE A 167 -3.46 5.39 5.63
C ILE A 167 -2.48 4.57 4.80
N ALA A 168 -1.47 5.22 4.21
CA ALA A 168 -0.43 4.53 3.45
C ALA A 168 0.33 3.50 4.31
N ASN A 169 0.69 3.89 5.54
CA ASN A 169 1.39 3.03 6.50
C ASN A 169 0.57 1.79 6.87
N ILE A 170 -0.73 1.93 7.16
CA ILE A 170 -1.61 0.79 7.45
C ILE A 170 -1.63 -0.17 6.26
N PHE A 171 -1.83 0.38 5.06
CA PHE A 171 -1.98 -0.42 3.84
C PHE A 171 -0.70 -1.20 3.52
N GLN A 172 0.44 -0.52 3.36
CA GLN A 172 1.68 -1.15 2.92
C GLN A 172 2.22 -2.16 3.95
N PHE A 173 2.14 -1.87 5.24
CA PHE A 173 2.60 -2.80 6.26
C PHE A 173 1.61 -3.93 6.51
N SER A 174 0.34 -3.77 6.10
CA SER A 174 -0.62 -4.87 6.09
C SER A 174 -0.33 -5.83 4.95
N MET A 175 -0.08 -5.31 3.74
CA MET A 175 0.39 -6.11 2.60
C MET A 175 1.69 -6.85 2.95
N LEU A 176 2.67 -6.17 3.56
CA LEU A 176 3.90 -6.78 4.06
C LEU A 176 3.62 -7.94 5.02
N SER A 177 2.73 -7.72 6.01
CA SER A 177 2.37 -8.75 7.00
C SER A 177 1.66 -9.94 6.35
N GLU A 178 0.84 -9.72 5.32
CA GLU A 178 0.15 -10.79 4.61
C GLU A 178 1.09 -11.65 3.77
N PHE A 179 2.03 -11.05 3.04
CA PHE A 179 3.09 -11.81 2.36
C PHE A 179 3.95 -12.60 3.36
N MET A 180 4.31 -12.03 4.52
CA MET A 180 4.98 -12.79 5.58
C MET A 180 4.13 -13.95 6.09
N SER A 181 2.83 -13.74 6.24
CA SER A 181 1.87 -14.76 6.66
C SER A 181 1.86 -15.95 5.71
N LEU A 182 1.86 -15.69 4.40
CA LEU A 182 1.94 -16.70 3.34
C LEU A 182 3.26 -17.47 3.38
N LEU A 183 4.38 -16.76 3.52
CA LEU A 183 5.73 -17.35 3.60
C LEU A 183 5.93 -18.25 4.84
N ILE A 184 5.33 -17.89 5.96
CA ILE A 184 5.49 -18.62 7.23
C ILE A 184 4.40 -19.69 7.40
N GLY A 185 3.23 -19.51 6.77
CA GLY A 185 2.07 -20.39 6.95
C GLY A 185 1.32 -20.11 8.27
N CYS A 186 1.20 -18.84 8.66
CA CYS A 186 0.45 -18.42 9.85
C CYS A 186 -0.73 -17.52 9.47
N LYS A 187 -1.59 -17.16 10.44
CA LYS A 187 -2.66 -16.16 10.26
C LYS A 187 -2.17 -14.78 10.67
N ILE A 188 -2.79 -13.71 10.19
CA ILE A 188 -2.53 -12.35 10.70
C ILE A 188 -3.39 -12.10 11.94
N ALA A 189 -2.81 -11.51 12.98
CA ALA A 189 -3.53 -10.97 14.13
C ALA A 189 -3.65 -9.44 14.00
N THR A 190 -2.95 -8.68 14.83
CA THR A 190 -3.11 -7.22 14.91
C THR A 190 -1.94 -6.50 14.26
N GLN A 191 -2.22 -5.31 13.74
CA GLN A 191 -1.20 -4.34 13.36
C GLN A 191 -1.29 -3.13 14.29
N THR A 192 -0.25 -2.89 15.07
CA THR A 192 -0.18 -1.78 16.04
C THR A 192 0.72 -0.68 15.51
N HIS A 193 0.25 0.56 15.51
CA HIS A 193 1.05 1.74 15.17
C HIS A 193 1.29 2.56 16.42
N VAL A 194 2.56 2.88 16.70
CA VAL A 194 2.96 3.77 17.79
C VAL A 194 3.62 4.99 17.16
N SER A 195 2.92 6.12 17.21
CA SER A 195 3.37 7.40 16.65
C SER A 195 3.87 8.30 17.78
N GLN A 196 5.15 8.69 17.76
CA GLN A 196 5.68 9.67 18.70
C GLN A 196 5.03 11.03 18.49
N SER A 197 4.88 11.47 17.24
CA SER A 197 4.09 12.62 16.81
C SER A 197 3.02 12.13 15.85
N LEU A 198 1.75 12.15 16.26
CA LEU A 198 0.61 11.98 15.35
C LEU A 198 -0.03 13.35 15.13
N HIS A 199 -0.14 13.77 13.88
CA HIS A 199 -0.61 15.11 13.58
C HIS A 199 -1.50 15.19 12.35
N PHE A 200 -2.25 16.28 12.25
CA PHE A 200 -2.98 16.65 11.05
C PHE A 200 -2.77 18.14 10.74
N TYR A 201 -2.77 18.49 9.46
CA TYR A 201 -2.64 19.86 8.99
C TYR A 201 -3.97 20.61 9.09
N LEU A 202 -3.97 21.81 9.66
CA LEU A 202 -5.20 22.56 9.96
C LEU A 202 -5.97 23.00 8.71
N ASP A 203 -5.25 23.31 7.63
CA ASP A 203 -5.79 23.74 6.35
C ASP A 203 -6.32 22.58 5.49
N ASN A 204 -6.16 21.33 5.93
CA ASN A 204 -6.64 20.19 5.17
C ASN A 204 -8.18 20.17 5.14
N PRO A 205 -8.81 20.26 3.95
CA PRO A 205 -10.27 20.34 3.81
C PRO A 205 -10.99 19.05 4.27
N ILE A 206 -10.28 17.93 4.39
CA ILE A 206 -10.84 16.64 4.81
C ILE A 206 -11.16 16.64 6.32
N ASN A 207 -10.51 17.50 7.12
CA ASN A 207 -10.73 17.59 8.58
C ASN A 207 -12.20 17.70 8.99
N LYS A 208 -12.99 18.48 8.25
CA LYS A 208 -14.42 18.71 8.54
C LYS A 208 -15.29 17.49 8.22
N LYS A 209 -14.86 16.65 7.28
CA LYS A 209 -15.65 15.50 6.78
C LYS A 209 -15.42 14.21 7.57
N LEU A 210 -14.26 14.09 8.23
CA LEU A 210 -13.87 12.89 8.97
C LEU A 210 -14.62 12.68 10.29
N VAL A 211 -15.24 13.73 10.86
CA VAL A 211 -15.82 13.69 12.20
C VAL A 211 -17.21 13.02 12.24
N GLU A 212 -17.89 12.88 11.11
CA GLU A 212 -19.35 12.60 11.06
C GLU A 212 -19.74 11.39 10.18
N SER A 213 -18.86 10.41 9.96
CA SER A 213 -19.07 9.42 8.90
C SER A 213 -19.06 7.95 9.35
N ASP A 214 -20.20 7.26 9.18
CA ASP A 214 -20.33 5.80 9.33
C ASP A 214 -19.91 5.00 8.08
N ILE A 215 -19.35 5.69 7.06
CA ILE A 215 -18.99 5.10 5.75
C ILE A 215 -18.11 3.86 5.91
N ALA A 216 -17.19 3.84 6.87
CA ALA A 216 -16.31 2.71 7.09
C ALA A 216 -17.05 1.43 7.46
N ASN A 217 -18.13 1.51 8.26
CA ASN A 217 -18.91 0.32 8.62
C ASN A 217 -19.69 -0.19 7.41
N ILE A 218 -20.39 0.71 6.71
CA ILE A 218 -21.18 0.37 5.50
C ILE A 218 -20.28 -0.24 4.42
N PHE A 219 -19.11 0.36 4.18
CA PHE A 219 -18.13 -0.14 3.22
C PHE A 219 -17.65 -1.54 3.59
N ASN A 220 -17.31 -1.76 4.86
CA ASN A 220 -16.80 -3.04 5.34
C ASN A 220 -17.84 -4.17 5.32
N ASP A 221 -19.12 -3.83 5.51
CA ASP A 221 -20.23 -4.78 5.43
C ASP A 221 -20.53 -5.16 3.97
N ARG A 222 -20.42 -4.20 3.05
CA ARG A 222 -20.71 -4.40 1.63
C ARG A 222 -19.57 -5.05 0.85
N TYR A 223 -18.33 -4.72 1.19
CA TYR A 223 -17.14 -5.13 0.45
C TYR A 223 -16.17 -5.90 1.35
N PRO A 224 -16.16 -7.24 1.27
CA PRO A 224 -15.17 -8.05 1.96
C PRO A 224 -13.74 -7.69 1.56
N ALA A 225 -12.82 -7.87 2.50
CA ALA A 225 -11.40 -7.65 2.26
C ALA A 225 -10.89 -8.55 1.11
N THR A 226 -10.01 -7.98 0.30
CA THR A 226 -9.20 -8.73 -0.67
C THR A 226 -8.09 -9.44 0.09
N GLU A 227 -8.18 -10.76 0.18
CA GLU A 227 -7.16 -11.60 0.80
C GLU A 227 -6.20 -12.13 -0.27
N LEU A 228 -4.91 -12.14 0.04
CA LEU A 228 -3.90 -12.69 -0.85
C LEU A 228 -3.92 -14.21 -0.76
N VAL A 229 -4.11 -14.84 -1.91
CA VAL A 229 -4.03 -16.28 -2.11
C VAL A 229 -2.90 -16.55 -3.10
N PHE A 230 -1.89 -17.29 -2.66
CA PHE A 230 -0.73 -17.62 -3.47
C PHE A 230 -0.56 -19.15 -3.53
N PRO A 231 -0.88 -19.80 -4.67
CA PRO A 231 -0.72 -21.23 -4.85
C PRO A 231 0.74 -21.56 -5.17
N PHE A 232 1.53 -21.88 -4.13
CA PHE A 232 2.93 -22.27 -4.33
C PHE A 232 3.07 -23.46 -5.29
N VAL A 233 4.04 -23.39 -6.20
CA VAL A 233 4.30 -24.44 -7.19
C VAL A 233 4.62 -25.75 -6.47
N ASN A 234 3.94 -26.82 -6.88
CA ASN A 234 4.01 -28.15 -6.26
C ASN A 234 3.67 -28.19 -4.76
N GLY A 235 3.07 -27.14 -4.19
CA GLY A 235 2.69 -27.08 -2.78
C GLY A 235 3.87 -27.22 -1.82
N THR A 236 5.07 -26.77 -2.21
CA THR A 236 6.28 -26.90 -1.40
C THR A 236 6.14 -26.27 -0.01
N SER A 237 6.59 -26.98 1.04
CA SER A 237 6.69 -26.45 2.41
C SER A 237 8.04 -25.79 2.70
N GLU A 238 9.02 -25.96 1.81
CA GLU A 238 10.37 -25.43 1.95
C GLU A 238 10.34 -23.89 1.88
N PHE A 239 10.85 -23.24 2.93
CA PHE A 239 10.81 -21.78 3.07
C PHE A 239 11.50 -21.06 1.90
N GLU A 240 12.70 -21.50 1.51
CA GLU A 240 13.50 -20.84 0.48
C GLU A 240 12.77 -20.83 -0.87
N LYS A 241 12.16 -21.95 -1.27
CA LYS A 241 11.36 -22.03 -2.50
C LYS A 241 10.12 -21.14 -2.46
N ARG A 242 9.39 -21.15 -1.34
CA ARG A 242 8.24 -20.26 -1.15
C ARG A 242 8.66 -18.79 -1.22
N PHE A 243 9.82 -18.46 -0.65
CA PHE A 243 10.39 -17.12 -0.71
C PHE A 243 10.74 -16.74 -2.14
N ASP A 244 11.45 -17.58 -2.88
CA ASP A 244 11.85 -17.33 -4.27
C ASP A 244 10.63 -17.07 -5.18
N GLU A 245 9.54 -17.84 -5.02
CA GLU A 245 8.31 -17.66 -5.81
C GLU A 245 7.61 -16.32 -5.51
N ILE A 246 7.44 -15.99 -4.23
CA ILE A 246 6.84 -14.71 -3.82
C ILE A 246 7.73 -13.53 -4.21
N ASP A 247 9.05 -13.66 -4.05
CA ASP A 247 10.01 -12.61 -4.38
C ASP A 247 10.08 -12.37 -5.88
N LEU A 248 9.97 -13.43 -6.69
CA LEU A 248 9.83 -13.32 -8.14
C LEU A 248 8.58 -12.52 -8.52
N LEU A 249 7.42 -12.83 -7.94
CA LEU A 249 6.20 -12.06 -8.16
C LEU A 249 6.40 -10.57 -7.80
N ILE A 250 6.88 -10.33 -6.57
CA ILE A 250 7.02 -8.97 -6.01
C ILE A 250 7.92 -8.09 -6.88
N LYS A 251 8.97 -8.66 -7.47
CA LYS A 251 9.91 -7.93 -8.35
C LYS A 251 9.40 -7.82 -9.79
N ARG A 252 8.80 -8.89 -10.31
CA ARG A 252 8.31 -8.97 -11.69
C ARG A 252 7.20 -7.96 -11.98
N LEU A 253 6.23 -7.79 -11.06
CA LEU A 253 5.10 -6.89 -11.32
C LEU A 253 5.54 -5.42 -11.55
N PRO A 254 6.37 -4.80 -10.69
CA PRO A 254 6.93 -3.48 -10.97
C PRO A 254 7.72 -3.38 -12.29
N GLU A 255 8.52 -4.39 -12.62
CA GLU A 255 9.33 -4.42 -13.85
C GLU A 255 8.47 -4.49 -15.12
N GLU A 256 7.43 -5.32 -15.12
CA GLU A 256 6.50 -5.41 -16.23
C GLU A 256 5.69 -4.12 -16.40
N LEU A 257 5.26 -3.48 -15.30
CA LEU A 257 4.56 -2.19 -15.34
C LEU A 257 5.45 -1.08 -15.92
N LEU A 258 6.74 -1.04 -15.59
CA LEU A 258 7.68 -0.07 -16.17
C LEU A 258 7.87 -0.29 -17.68
N THR A 259 8.05 -1.56 -18.08
CA THR A 259 8.20 -1.94 -19.48
C THR A 259 6.94 -1.57 -20.27
N PHE A 260 5.78 -1.87 -19.70
CA PHE A 260 4.48 -1.52 -20.27
C PHE A 260 4.29 -0.01 -20.41
N ALA A 261 4.62 0.76 -19.36
CA ALA A 261 4.52 2.22 -19.38
C ALA A 261 5.46 2.91 -20.38
N SER A 262 6.61 2.29 -20.67
CA SER A 262 7.60 2.80 -21.64
C SER A 262 7.23 2.52 -23.10
N GLY A 263 6.30 1.59 -23.33
CA GLY A 263 5.79 1.26 -24.66
C GLY A 263 4.61 2.16 -25.05
N ASN A 264 3.58 1.55 -25.64
CA ASN A 264 2.30 2.20 -25.94
C ASN A 264 1.19 1.49 -25.14
N PRO A 265 1.03 1.80 -23.84
CA PRO A 265 0.07 1.12 -22.99
C PRO A 265 -1.36 1.49 -23.38
N SER A 266 -2.17 0.49 -23.71
CA SER A 266 -3.59 0.65 -24.05
C SER A 266 -4.43 -0.51 -23.53
N LEU A 267 -5.76 -0.35 -23.51
CA LEU A 267 -6.70 -1.40 -23.10
C LEU A 267 -6.65 -2.65 -23.98
N ASP A 268 -6.23 -2.53 -25.24
CA ASP A 268 -6.14 -3.64 -26.18
C ASP A 268 -4.95 -4.56 -25.91
N ASN A 269 -4.08 -4.21 -24.95
CA ASN A 269 -2.91 -5.01 -24.63
C ASN A 269 -3.29 -6.35 -23.98
N ALA A 270 -2.66 -7.42 -24.46
CA ALA A 270 -2.81 -8.79 -23.95
C ALA A 270 -2.54 -8.93 -22.43
N ILE A 271 -1.83 -8.00 -21.80
CA ILE A 271 -1.60 -8.02 -20.35
C ILE A 271 -2.86 -7.64 -19.56
N LEU A 272 -3.73 -6.81 -20.14
CA LEU A 272 -5.02 -6.42 -19.55
C LEU A 272 -6.15 -7.40 -19.87
N THR A 273 -6.01 -8.10 -21.00
CA THR A 273 -6.99 -9.04 -21.55
C THR A 273 -6.59 -10.51 -21.41
N GLY A 274 -5.41 -10.80 -20.86
CA GLY A 274 -4.81 -12.14 -20.89
C GLY A 274 -4.30 -12.65 -19.55
N GLU A 275 -3.67 -13.82 -19.62
CA GLU A 275 -3.30 -14.68 -18.50
C GLU A 275 -2.12 -14.18 -17.62
N THR A 276 -1.55 -13.01 -17.87
CA THR A 276 -0.35 -12.57 -17.13
C THR A 276 -0.68 -12.48 -15.62
N PHE A 277 0.13 -13.13 -14.79
CA PHE A 277 -0.04 -13.32 -13.33
C PHE A 277 -1.11 -14.31 -12.83
N HIS A 278 -1.93 -14.94 -13.69
CA HIS A 278 -2.93 -15.94 -13.23
C HIS A 278 -2.32 -17.09 -12.43
N ILE A 279 -1.09 -17.49 -12.79
CA ILE A 279 -0.32 -18.55 -12.12
C ILE A 279 -0.06 -18.27 -10.63
N TYR A 280 -0.11 -17.00 -10.21
CA TYR A 280 0.11 -16.59 -8.82
C TYR A 280 -1.19 -16.50 -8.01
N GLY A 281 -2.30 -16.94 -8.59
CA GLY A 281 -3.61 -16.97 -7.95
C GLY A 281 -4.50 -15.77 -8.30
N PRO A 282 -5.82 -15.91 -8.06
CA PRO A 282 -6.82 -14.94 -8.52
C PRO A 282 -6.58 -13.54 -7.94
N SER A 283 -6.35 -13.44 -6.63
CA SER A 283 -6.12 -12.15 -5.96
C SER A 283 -4.93 -11.35 -6.53
N ILE A 284 -3.83 -12.04 -6.89
CA ILE A 284 -2.65 -11.39 -7.46
C ILE A 284 -2.92 -10.97 -8.90
N HIS A 285 -3.60 -11.82 -9.67
CA HIS A 285 -4.00 -11.51 -11.03
C HIS A 285 -4.89 -10.26 -11.08
N ASP A 286 -5.88 -10.15 -10.18
CA ASP A 286 -6.76 -8.99 -10.12
C ASP A 286 -6.03 -7.70 -9.72
N ILE A 287 -5.12 -7.79 -8.75
CA ILE A 287 -4.26 -6.66 -8.36
C ILE A 287 -3.40 -6.20 -9.54
N ALA A 288 -2.77 -7.13 -10.26
CA ALA A 288 -1.99 -6.80 -11.44
C ALA A 288 -2.85 -6.09 -12.49
N ARG A 289 -4.04 -6.64 -12.80
CA ARG A 289 -4.99 -6.03 -13.75
C ARG A 289 -5.37 -4.60 -13.35
N LEU A 290 -5.68 -4.35 -12.08
CA LEU A 290 -5.95 -2.99 -11.60
C LEU A 290 -4.77 -2.04 -11.85
N MET A 291 -3.54 -2.49 -11.59
CA MET A 291 -2.36 -1.66 -11.77
C MET A 291 -2.05 -1.38 -13.24
N PHE A 292 -2.13 -2.38 -14.12
CA PHE A 292 -2.00 -2.16 -15.57
C PHE A 292 -3.11 -1.24 -16.10
N LEU A 293 -4.34 -1.42 -15.62
CA LEU A 293 -5.50 -0.63 -16.05
C LEU A 293 -5.26 0.85 -15.72
N TYR A 294 -4.75 1.11 -14.53
CA TYR A 294 -4.38 2.45 -14.12
C TYR A 294 -3.25 3.04 -14.96
N VAL A 295 -2.20 2.28 -15.26
CA VAL A 295 -1.07 2.77 -16.07
C VAL A 295 -1.53 3.16 -17.48
N SER A 296 -2.36 2.35 -18.15
CA SER A 296 -2.91 2.73 -19.45
C SER A 296 -3.82 3.94 -19.34
N TYR A 297 -4.67 4.02 -18.32
CA TYR A 297 -5.50 5.21 -18.07
C TYR A 297 -4.64 6.47 -17.89
N GLN A 298 -3.55 6.39 -17.13
CA GLN A 298 -2.63 7.51 -16.91
C GLN A 298 -1.95 7.97 -18.19
N HIS A 299 -1.71 7.05 -19.12
CA HIS A 299 -1.15 7.34 -20.43
C HIS A 299 -2.17 8.05 -21.31
N GLU A 300 -3.32 7.42 -21.59
CA GLU A 300 -4.33 7.94 -22.51
C GLU A 300 -5.05 9.20 -22.00
N ARG A 301 -5.21 9.37 -20.68
CA ARG A 301 -5.87 10.57 -20.12
C ARG A 301 -5.10 11.87 -20.38
N LYS A 302 -3.81 11.79 -20.72
CA LYS A 302 -3.01 12.96 -21.12
C LYS A 302 -3.50 13.50 -22.47
N GLU A 303 -4.12 12.65 -23.28
CA GLU A 303 -4.58 12.95 -24.63
C GLU A 303 -6.08 13.28 -24.65
N ALA A 304 -6.91 12.57 -23.86
CA ALA A 304 -8.34 12.81 -23.78
C ALA A 304 -8.91 12.58 -22.37
N LYS A 305 -9.59 13.60 -21.81
CA LYS A 305 -10.15 13.53 -20.44
C LYS A 305 -11.36 12.60 -20.35
N GLU A 306 -12.03 12.37 -21.47
CA GLU A 306 -13.25 11.55 -21.61
C GLU A 306 -12.96 10.04 -21.46
N VAL A 307 -11.69 9.64 -21.57
CA VAL A 307 -11.24 8.25 -21.50
C VAL A 307 -11.53 7.59 -20.15
N CYS A 308 -11.69 8.39 -19.09
CA CYS A 308 -12.10 7.91 -17.75
C CYS A 308 -13.32 6.97 -17.81
N ASN A 309 -14.30 7.27 -18.67
CA ASN A 309 -15.50 6.45 -18.80
C ASN A 309 -15.22 5.08 -19.43
N ILE A 310 -14.29 4.99 -20.38
CA ILE A 310 -13.92 3.73 -21.06
C ILE A 310 -13.28 2.79 -20.04
N TYR A 311 -12.33 3.31 -19.26
CA TYR A 311 -11.64 2.56 -18.20
C TYR A 311 -12.58 2.16 -17.07
N PHE A 312 -13.52 3.03 -16.71
CA PHE A 312 -14.57 2.70 -15.77
C PHE A 312 -15.43 1.53 -16.28
N GLN A 313 -15.87 1.53 -17.54
CA GLN A 313 -16.61 0.40 -18.11
C GLN A 313 -15.81 -0.89 -18.13
N HIS A 314 -14.52 -0.83 -18.48
CA HIS A 314 -13.64 -2.00 -18.42
C HIS A 314 -13.54 -2.57 -17.00
N LEU A 315 -13.42 -1.71 -15.98
CA LEU A 315 -13.40 -2.12 -14.57
C LEU A 315 -14.71 -2.81 -14.12
N LEU A 316 -15.86 -2.38 -14.66
CA LEU A 316 -17.15 -3.02 -14.39
C LEU A 316 -17.29 -4.39 -15.07
N GLY A 317 -16.55 -4.61 -16.16
CA GLY A 317 -16.50 -5.87 -16.92
C GLY A 317 -15.54 -6.93 -16.38
N LEU A 318 -14.83 -6.66 -15.28
CA LEU A 318 -14.00 -7.67 -14.60
C LEU A 318 -14.85 -8.80 -13.99
N GLU A 319 -14.21 -9.92 -13.70
CA GLU A 319 -14.87 -11.14 -13.20
C GLU A 319 -15.65 -10.92 -11.88
N ASP A 320 -16.82 -11.54 -11.78
CA ASP A 320 -17.75 -11.46 -10.65
C ASP A 320 -17.13 -11.82 -9.31
N SER A 321 -16.17 -12.74 -9.30
CA SER A 321 -15.42 -13.18 -8.11
C SER A 321 -14.61 -12.06 -7.47
N PHE A 322 -14.11 -11.12 -8.29
CA PHE A 322 -13.36 -9.94 -7.87
C PHE A 322 -14.26 -8.73 -7.63
N ARG A 323 -15.34 -8.61 -8.42
CA ARG A 323 -16.40 -7.64 -8.16
C ARG A 323 -16.89 -7.87 -6.72
N HIS A 324 -17.20 -6.78 -6.02
CA HIS A 324 -17.59 -6.80 -4.60
C HIS A 324 -16.45 -6.98 -3.57
N LYS A 325 -15.17 -6.97 -3.97
CA LYS A 325 -14.06 -6.83 -3.01
C LYS A 325 -13.67 -5.38 -2.77
N ASP A 326 -13.05 -5.10 -1.64
CA ASP A 326 -12.65 -3.74 -1.23
C ASP A 326 -11.72 -3.05 -2.24
N PHE A 327 -10.73 -3.75 -2.81
CA PHE A 327 -9.80 -3.16 -3.78
C PHE A 327 -10.51 -2.72 -5.05
N TRP A 328 -11.41 -3.56 -5.56
CA TRP A 328 -12.25 -3.22 -6.70
C TRP A 328 -13.17 -2.04 -6.39
N ALA A 329 -13.82 -2.03 -5.22
CA ALA A 329 -14.70 -0.94 -4.80
C ALA A 329 -13.95 0.39 -4.70
N MET A 330 -12.72 0.37 -4.17
CA MET A 330 -11.85 1.55 -4.13
C MET A 330 -11.42 2.01 -5.53
N ALA A 331 -11.16 1.09 -6.46
CA ALA A 331 -10.83 1.41 -7.85
C ALA A 331 -12.03 2.05 -8.55
N VAL A 332 -13.24 1.52 -8.32
CA VAL A 332 -14.49 2.12 -8.79
C VAL A 332 -14.62 3.54 -8.26
N ASN A 333 -14.54 3.73 -6.94
CA ASN A 333 -14.62 5.05 -6.31
C ASN A 333 -13.60 6.05 -6.89
N TYR A 334 -12.37 5.61 -7.20
CA TYR A 334 -11.37 6.45 -7.86
C TYR A 334 -11.84 6.98 -9.22
N PHE A 335 -12.38 6.11 -10.09
CA PHE A 335 -12.87 6.51 -11.41
C PHE A 335 -14.16 7.32 -11.31
N VAL A 336 -15.07 6.95 -10.40
CA VAL A 336 -16.30 7.68 -10.13
C VAL A 336 -16.02 9.14 -9.77
N ALA A 337 -15.09 9.38 -8.83
CA ALA A 337 -14.71 10.73 -8.41
C ALA A 337 -14.10 11.57 -9.55
N ARG A 338 -13.76 10.95 -10.68
CA ARG A 338 -13.14 11.56 -11.87
C ARG A 338 -14.02 11.48 -13.11
N SER A 339 -15.16 10.78 -13.05
CA SER A 339 -16.14 10.74 -14.13
C SER A 339 -17.04 11.96 -14.05
N LYS A 340 -17.34 12.53 -15.21
CA LYS A 340 -18.34 13.60 -15.34
C LYS A 340 -19.74 13.07 -15.67
N ASN A 341 -19.91 11.75 -15.82
CA ASN A 341 -21.16 11.15 -16.30
C ASN A 341 -21.95 10.52 -15.15
N THR A 342 -22.88 11.28 -14.60
CA THR A 342 -23.72 10.89 -13.46
C THR A 342 -24.67 9.73 -13.77
N GLU A 343 -25.07 9.51 -15.03
CA GLU A 343 -25.95 8.40 -15.43
C GLU A 343 -25.26 7.05 -15.35
N LEU A 344 -23.99 6.96 -15.77
CA LEU A 344 -23.17 5.74 -15.64
C LEU A 344 -22.96 5.34 -14.17
N LEU A 345 -22.84 6.33 -13.28
CA LEU A 345 -22.70 6.11 -11.83
C LEU A 345 -23.96 5.46 -11.24
N ILE A 346 -25.14 5.99 -11.62
CA ILE A 346 -26.44 5.51 -11.16
C ILE A 346 -26.74 4.13 -11.75
N GLN A 347 -26.50 3.91 -13.04
CA GLN A 347 -26.75 2.64 -13.73
C GLN A 347 -25.88 1.49 -13.23
N SER A 348 -24.68 1.79 -12.71
CA SER A 348 -23.80 0.75 -12.16
C SER A 348 -24.38 0.05 -10.92
N GLY A 349 -25.34 0.66 -10.21
CA GLY A 349 -25.85 0.15 -8.92
C GLY A 349 -24.82 0.14 -7.77
N LEU A 350 -23.61 0.64 -8.04
CA LEU A 350 -22.45 0.61 -7.14
C LEU A 350 -22.20 1.95 -6.45
N PHE A 351 -22.71 3.04 -7.03
CA PHE A 351 -22.72 4.34 -6.41
C PHE A 351 -23.92 4.42 -5.46
N ASP A 352 -23.67 4.20 -4.17
CA ASP A 352 -24.61 4.67 -3.16
C ASP A 352 -24.40 6.18 -3.00
N VAL A 353 -25.38 6.96 -3.43
CA VAL A 353 -25.40 8.42 -3.32
C VAL A 353 -25.18 8.85 -1.85
N ASN A 354 -25.51 7.98 -0.88
CA ASN A 354 -25.31 8.23 0.54
C ASN A 354 -23.86 7.99 1.02
N LEU A 355 -23.04 7.23 0.29
CA LEU A 355 -21.62 7.04 0.61
C LEU A 355 -20.73 8.12 0.00
N GLY A 356 -21.20 8.82 -1.04
CA GLY A 356 -20.44 9.86 -1.75
C GLY A 356 -19.10 9.36 -2.30
N ASN A 357 -18.21 10.28 -2.69
CA ASN A 357 -16.82 9.95 -2.98
C ASN A 357 -16.09 9.72 -1.65
N TYR A 358 -15.58 8.53 -1.35
CA TYR A 358 -14.92 8.18 -0.07
C TYR A 358 -13.43 7.85 -0.16
#